data_AF-A0A1B6JB31-F1
#
_entry.id   AF-A0A1B6JB31-F1
#
_cell.length_a   1.000
_cell.length_b   1.000
_cell.length_c   1.000
_cell.angle_alpha   90.00
_cell.angle_beta   90.00
_cell.angle_gamma   90.00
#
_symmetry.space_group_name_H-M   'P 1'
#
loop_
_entity.id
_entity.type
_entity.pdbx_description
1 polymer ?
#
loop_
_entity_poly.entity_id
_entity_poly.type
_entity_poly.pdbx_seq_one_letter_code
_entity_poly.pdbx_strand_id
1 'polypeptide(L)'
;MVQTLIAPEGEVNLEALWKGPPETLMDSKLKCVFEMPVEENTVSATSQETSNAVEDKTKRVGDSPSVAHDGDLVKAAKEVKHLREEESSLRQENLQLKEQLMRLRLNHQLSSPPPAPSSPSLAIAPAQGFSPLLIITAIAMAIVGIILGKYIL
;
A
#
# COMPACT_ATOMS: atom_id res chain seq x y z
N MET A 1 4.21 2.14 24.52
CA MET A 1 4.75 1.01 25.31
C MET A 1 4.14 -0.24 24.72
N VAL A 2 4.97 -1.24 24.38
CA VAL A 2 4.52 -2.53 23.83
C VAL A 2 4.85 -3.60 24.87
N GLN A 3 3.88 -4.44 25.20
CA GLN A 3 4.03 -5.54 26.15
C GLN A 3 3.87 -6.87 25.42
N THR A 4 4.77 -7.81 25.67
CA THR A 4 4.81 -9.13 25.02
C THR A 4 4.98 -10.23 26.05
N LEU A 5 4.49 -11.43 25.74
CA LEU A 5 4.68 -12.64 26.54
C LEU A 5 4.78 -13.85 25.62
N ILE A 6 5.41 -14.91 26.10
CA ILE A 6 5.49 -16.19 25.38
C ILE A 6 4.16 -16.93 25.58
N ALA A 7 3.48 -17.26 24.49
CA ALA A 7 2.21 -17.98 24.55
C ALA A 7 2.44 -19.44 24.99
N PRO A 8 1.75 -19.93 26.04
CA PRO A 8 1.77 -21.34 26.42
C PRO A 8 1.09 -22.21 25.36
N GLU A 9 1.51 -23.47 25.24
CA GLU A 9 0.89 -24.46 24.34
C GLU A 9 -0.47 -24.93 24.92
N GLY A 10 -1.60 -24.67 24.25
CA GLY A 10 -2.94 -25.15 24.64
C GLY A 10 -4.09 -24.15 24.41
N GLU A 11 -5.28 -24.42 24.98
CA GLU A 11 -6.38 -23.43 25.09
C GLU A 11 -6.01 -22.39 26.14
N VAL A 12 -5.66 -21.17 25.70
CA VAL A 12 -5.17 -20.13 26.59
C VAL A 12 -6.27 -19.10 26.87
N ASN A 13 -6.65 -18.97 28.14
CA ASN A 13 -7.48 -17.87 28.60
C ASN A 13 -6.64 -16.57 28.64
N LEU A 14 -6.89 -15.66 27.70
CA LEU A 14 -6.11 -14.44 27.53
C LEU A 14 -6.08 -13.58 28.81
N GLU A 15 -7.19 -13.45 29.55
CA GLU A 15 -7.21 -12.64 30.78
C GLU A 15 -6.40 -13.25 31.91
N ALA A 16 -6.43 -14.58 32.06
CA ALA A 16 -5.62 -15.27 33.04
C ALA A 16 -4.11 -15.19 32.71
N LEU A 17 -3.78 -15.18 31.42
CA LEU A 17 -2.41 -15.09 30.93
C LEU A 17 -1.76 -13.74 31.23
N TRP A 18 -2.49 -12.64 31.02
CA TRP A 18 -2.01 -11.29 31.33
C TRP A 18 -1.97 -10.99 32.83
N LYS A 19 -2.69 -11.75 33.66
CA LYS A 19 -2.67 -11.66 35.14
C LYS A 19 -1.57 -12.52 35.78
N GLY A 20 -0.76 -13.20 34.98
CA GLY A 20 0.35 -14.05 35.43
C GLY A 20 1.49 -13.26 36.10
N PRO A 21 2.55 -13.98 36.53
CA PRO A 21 3.70 -13.35 37.18
C PRO A 21 4.40 -12.33 36.27
N PRO A 22 4.84 -11.18 36.80
CA PRO A 22 5.40 -10.09 35.99
C PRO A 22 6.74 -10.43 35.34
N GLU A 23 7.44 -11.46 35.83
CA GLU A 23 8.73 -11.94 35.32
C GLU A 23 8.64 -12.47 33.87
N THR A 24 7.46 -12.89 33.41
CA THR A 24 7.27 -13.41 32.03
C THR A 24 6.81 -12.35 31.04
N LEU A 25 6.50 -11.14 31.53
CA LEU A 25 6.06 -10.02 30.71
C LEU A 25 7.28 -9.20 30.29
N MET A 26 7.46 -9.04 28.99
CA MET A 26 8.51 -8.22 28.40
C MET A 26 7.90 -6.89 27.98
N ASP A 27 8.48 -5.76 28.39
CA ASP A 27 8.02 -4.43 28.00
C ASP A 27 9.07 -3.68 27.17
N SER A 28 8.60 -2.96 26.15
CA SER A 28 9.44 -2.12 25.30
C SER A 28 8.87 -0.70 25.23
N LYS A 29 9.69 0.29 25.61
CA LYS A 29 9.35 1.71 25.54
C LYS A 29 9.84 2.29 24.23
N LEU A 30 8.89 2.72 23.41
CA LEU A 30 9.15 3.33 22.10
C LEU A 30 8.97 4.85 22.22
N LYS A 31 9.85 5.60 21.57
CA LYS A 31 9.70 7.05 21.41
C LYS A 31 8.92 7.30 20.12
N CYS A 32 7.82 8.05 20.21
CA CYS A 32 7.15 8.56 19.03
C CYS A 32 7.96 9.75 18.49
N VAL A 33 8.38 9.66 17.23
CA VAL A 33 9.01 10.77 16.50
C VAL A 33 7.98 11.25 15.48
N PHE A 34 7.68 12.54 15.52
CA PHE A 34 6.83 13.19 14.54
C PHE A 34 7.73 13.87 13.53
N GLU A 35 7.57 13.50 12.26
CA GLU A 35 8.29 14.10 11.15
C GLU A 35 7.31 14.96 10.35
N MET A 36 7.67 16.23 10.11
CA MET A 36 6.92 17.10 9.20
C MET A 36 7.37 16.80 7.78
N PRO A 37 6.47 16.67 6.79
CA PRO A 37 6.86 16.47 5.40
C PRO A 37 7.68 17.67 4.92
N VAL A 38 8.91 17.44 4.51
CA VAL A 38 9.73 18.46 3.87
C VAL A 38 9.14 18.69 2.48
N GLU A 39 8.64 19.89 2.21
CA GLU A 39 8.32 20.29 0.83
C GLU A 39 9.64 20.24 0.03
N GLU A 40 9.78 19.26 -0.86
CA GLU A 40 10.89 19.14 -1.80
C GLU A 40 10.84 20.31 -2.78
N ASN A 41 11.37 21.46 -2.35
CA ASN A 41 11.67 22.56 -3.25
C ASN A 41 12.86 23.34 -2.69
N THR A 42 14.03 22.71 -2.70
CA THR A 42 15.28 23.27 -3.26
C THR A 42 16.47 22.41 -2.85
N VAL A 43 17.26 22.07 -3.85
CA VAL A 43 18.58 21.47 -3.73
C VAL A 43 19.53 22.36 -2.93
N SER A 44 20.35 21.70 -2.10
CA SER A 44 21.75 22.00 -1.76
C SER A 44 22.07 22.40 -0.31
N ALA A 45 22.78 21.45 0.32
CA ALA A 45 23.89 21.60 1.27
C ALA A 45 23.60 22.12 2.68
N THR A 46 23.74 21.25 3.68
CA THR A 46 24.98 21.18 4.49
C THR A 46 24.89 20.06 5.52
N SER A 47 25.82 19.12 5.43
CA SER A 47 26.17 18.17 6.48
C SER A 47 26.76 18.93 7.68
N GLN A 48 26.29 18.67 8.90
CA GLN A 48 27.18 18.75 10.06
C GLN A 48 26.66 17.97 11.28
N GLU A 49 27.58 17.16 11.78
CA GLU A 49 27.54 16.34 12.98
C GLU A 49 27.48 17.16 14.29
N THR A 50 26.89 16.54 15.32
CA THR A 50 27.17 16.66 16.77
C THR A 50 26.94 18.00 17.49
N SER A 51 26.11 17.99 18.54
CA SER A 51 26.56 18.25 19.93
C SER A 51 25.41 18.16 20.94
N ASN A 52 25.73 17.56 22.08
CA ASN A 52 24.94 17.54 23.31
C ASN A 52 24.72 18.95 23.86
N ALA A 53 23.54 19.23 24.41
CA ALA A 53 23.40 20.08 25.59
C ALA A 53 22.05 19.84 26.28
N VAL A 54 22.14 19.42 27.53
CA VAL A 54 21.08 19.41 28.53
C VAL A 54 20.78 20.85 28.92
N GLU A 55 19.50 21.26 28.96
CA GLU A 55 19.04 22.19 30.00
C GLU A 55 17.53 22.10 30.21
N ASP A 56 17.18 21.67 31.41
CA ASP A 56 15.88 21.74 32.05
C ASP A 56 15.54 23.21 32.38
N LYS A 57 14.35 23.67 31.98
CA LYS A 57 13.63 24.74 32.68
C LYS A 57 12.13 24.67 32.41
N THR A 58 11.46 24.19 33.45
CA THR A 58 10.04 24.30 33.77
C THR A 58 9.43 25.70 33.54
N LYS A 59 8.11 25.71 33.25
CA LYS A 59 7.08 26.77 33.41
C LYS A 59 6.86 27.75 32.24
N ARG A 60 5.73 27.63 31.52
CA ARG A 60 4.44 28.30 31.81
C ARG A 60 3.40 28.04 30.71
N VAL A 61 2.17 27.85 31.18
CA VAL A 61 0.91 28.01 30.44
C VAL A 61 0.79 29.44 29.93
N GLY A 62 0.32 29.62 28.69
CA GLY A 62 -0.28 30.88 28.25
C GLY A 62 0.10 31.33 26.85
N ASP A 63 -0.89 31.21 25.97
CA ASP A 63 -1.20 32.09 24.84
C ASP A 63 -0.64 31.75 23.44
N SER A 64 -1.59 31.61 22.51
CA SER A 64 -1.40 31.38 21.08
C SER A 64 -0.74 32.57 20.38
N PRO A 65 -0.01 32.35 19.28
CA PRO A 65 0.06 33.32 18.19
C PRO A 65 -0.68 32.77 16.97
N SER A 66 -1.98 33.04 16.89
CA SER A 66 -2.80 32.86 15.68
C SER A 66 -2.51 34.03 14.73
N VAL A 67 -1.43 33.94 13.95
CA VAL A 67 -1.22 34.83 12.78
C VAL A 67 -0.47 34.13 11.63
N ALA A 68 0.26 33.05 11.87
CA ALA A 68 0.96 32.31 10.81
C ALA A 68 0.12 31.20 10.14
N HIS A 69 -0.97 30.77 10.78
CA HIS A 69 -1.71 29.57 10.34
C HIS A 69 -2.69 29.82 9.18
N ASP A 70 -3.19 31.06 9.02
CA ASP A 70 -4.23 31.38 8.02
C ASP A 70 -3.74 31.18 6.58
N GLY A 71 -2.46 31.42 6.29
CA GLY A 71 -1.89 31.19 4.96
C GLY A 71 -1.88 29.71 4.57
N ASP A 72 -1.54 28.84 5.52
CA ASP A 72 -1.48 27.39 5.32
C ASP A 72 -2.88 26.78 5.25
N LEU A 73 -3.82 27.27 6.07
CA LEU A 73 -5.23 26.89 5.98
C LEU A 73 -5.84 27.25 4.61
N VAL A 74 -5.49 28.42 4.05
CA VAL A 74 -5.95 28.83 2.71
C VAL A 74 -5.29 28.01 1.60
N LYS A 75 -4.01 27.65 1.72
CA LYS A 75 -3.31 26.76 0.77
C LYS A 75 -3.93 25.35 0.79
N ALA A 76 -4.14 24.79 1.98
CA ALA A 76 -4.80 23.50 2.17
C ALA A 76 -6.25 23.50 1.63
N ALA A 77 -7.01 24.58 1.85
CA ALA A 77 -8.37 24.69 1.31
C ALA A 77 -8.39 24.71 -0.23
N LYS A 78 -7.42 25.38 -0.87
CA LYS A 78 -7.27 25.37 -2.34
C LYS A 78 -6.90 23.99 -2.86
N GLU A 79 -5.98 23.30 -2.20
CA GLU A 79 -5.57 21.94 -2.56
C GLU A 79 -6.72 20.95 -2.42
N VAL A 80 -7.48 21.01 -1.32
CA VAL A 80 -8.69 20.19 -1.15
C VAL A 80 -9.71 20.47 -2.26
N LYS A 81 -9.90 21.74 -2.64
CA LYS A 81 -10.80 22.09 -3.74
C LYS A 81 -10.31 21.51 -5.08
N HIS A 82 -9.02 21.63 -5.37
CA HIS A 82 -8.41 21.09 -6.57
C HIS A 82 -8.55 19.56 -6.63
N LEU A 83 -8.19 18.86 -5.55
CA LEU A 83 -8.31 17.41 -5.46
C LEU A 83 -9.77 16.93 -5.61
N ARG A 84 -10.75 17.71 -5.14
CA ARG A 84 -12.18 17.40 -5.33
C ARG A 84 -12.61 17.53 -6.80
N GLU A 85 -12.10 18.54 -7.50
CA GLU A 85 -12.35 18.72 -8.93
C GLU A 85 -11.72 17.56 -9.72
N GLU A 86 -10.47 17.19 -9.43
CA GLU A 86 -9.80 16.03 -10.03
C GLU A 86 -10.52 14.70 -9.73
N GLU A 87 -10.94 14.45 -8.49
CA GLU A 87 -11.70 13.26 -8.11
C GLU A 87 -13.02 13.18 -8.91
N SER A 88 -13.70 14.32 -9.08
CA SER A 88 -14.94 14.38 -9.86
C SER A 88 -14.70 14.11 -11.35
N SER A 89 -13.61 14.65 -11.91
CA SER A 89 -13.20 14.45 -13.30
C SER A 89 -12.84 12.99 -13.55
N LEU A 90 -12.00 12.39 -12.69
CA LEU A 90 -11.63 10.98 -12.75
C LEU A 90 -12.84 10.05 -12.62
N ARG A 91 -13.82 10.38 -11.75
CA ARG A 91 -15.07 9.62 -11.66
C ARG A 91 -15.87 9.67 -12.97
N GLN A 92 -15.92 10.83 -13.62
CA GLN A 92 -16.61 10.98 -14.90
C GLN A 92 -15.92 10.19 -16.00
N GLU A 93 -14.59 10.28 -16.10
CA GLU A 93 -13.80 9.49 -17.07
C GLU A 93 -13.96 7.98 -16.84
N ASN A 94 -13.95 7.54 -15.58
CA ASN A 94 -14.14 6.13 -15.25
C ASN A 94 -15.52 5.62 -15.68
N LEU A 95 -16.55 6.45 -15.52
CA LEU A 95 -17.91 6.14 -15.97
C LEU A 95 -17.98 6.06 -17.49
N GLN A 96 -17.34 6.99 -18.20
CA GLN A 96 -17.27 6.99 -19.66
C GLN A 96 -16.51 5.77 -20.20
N LEU A 97 -15.37 5.41 -19.61
CA LEU A 97 -14.59 4.23 -19.98
C LEU A 97 -15.38 2.94 -19.72
N LYS A 98 -16.11 2.85 -18.61
CA LYS A 98 -17.01 1.71 -18.33
C LYS A 98 -18.11 1.60 -19.38
N GLU A 99 -18.69 2.72 -19.80
CA GLU A 99 -19.70 2.74 -20.85
C GLU A 99 -19.11 2.30 -22.20
N GLN A 100 -17.94 2.80 -22.57
CA GLN A 100 -17.22 2.38 -23.77
C GLN A 100 -16.89 0.88 -23.73
N LEU A 101 -16.40 0.37 -22.59
CA LEU A 101 -16.13 -1.05 -22.41
C LEU A 101 -17.39 -1.90 -22.57
N MET A 102 -18.52 -1.46 -22.02
CA MET A 102 -19.80 -2.13 -22.18
C MET A 102 -20.24 -2.13 -23.65
N ARG A 103 -20.12 -1.00 -24.34
CA ARG A 103 -20.41 -0.90 -25.79
C ARG A 103 -19.51 -1.81 -26.63
N LEU A 104 -18.22 -1.85 -26.35
CA LEU A 104 -17.26 -2.75 -27.01
C LEU A 104 -17.61 -4.21 -26.77
N ARG A 105 -17.93 -4.59 -25.54
CA ARG A 105 -18.38 -5.96 -25.21
C ARG A 105 -19.69 -6.32 -25.90
N LEU A 106 -20.64 -5.39 -25.97
CA LEU A 106 -21.91 -5.59 -26.67
C LEU A 106 -21.69 -5.74 -28.19
N ASN A 107 -20.90 -4.86 -28.80
CA ASN A 107 -20.54 -4.96 -30.22
C ASN A 107 -19.75 -6.25 -30.52
N HIS A 108 -18.86 -6.68 -29.62
CA HIS A 108 -18.16 -7.95 -29.75
C HIS A 108 -19.12 -9.16 -29.65
N GLN A 109 -20.09 -9.12 -28.74
CA GLN A 109 -21.15 -10.14 -28.65
C GLN A 109 -22.04 -10.16 -29.89
N LEU A 110 -22.31 -9.00 -30.51
CA LEU A 110 -23.12 -8.91 -31.73
C LEU A 110 -22.34 -9.33 -32.99
N SER A 111 -21.01 -9.22 -32.98
CA SER A 111 -20.14 -9.58 -34.10
C SER A 111 -19.60 -11.02 -34.04
N SER A 112 -19.89 -11.77 -32.97
CA SER A 112 -19.57 -13.19 -32.85
C SER A 112 -20.80 -14.04 -33.19
N PRO A 113 -20.68 -15.10 -34.03
CA PRO A 113 -21.77 -16.08 -34.18
C PRO A 113 -22.07 -16.74 -32.82
N PRO A 114 -23.33 -17.17 -32.58
CA PRO A 114 -23.76 -17.65 -31.26
C PRO A 114 -22.98 -18.91 -30.85
N PRO A 115 -22.42 -18.99 -29.63
CA PRO A 115 -22.06 -20.28 -29.05
C PRO A 115 -23.34 -21.05 -28.72
N ALA A 116 -23.38 -22.32 -29.12
CA ALA A 116 -24.46 -23.24 -28.81
C ALA A 116 -24.76 -23.31 -27.30
N PRO A 117 -26.02 -23.54 -26.89
CA PRO A 117 -26.39 -23.56 -25.48
C PRO A 117 -25.81 -24.83 -24.83
N SER A 118 -24.96 -24.66 -23.82
CA SER A 118 -24.65 -25.73 -22.89
C SER A 118 -24.73 -25.23 -21.45
N SER A 119 -25.44 -26.04 -20.67
CA SER A 119 -25.93 -25.97 -19.30
C SER A 119 -24.87 -25.57 -18.25
N PRO A 120 -25.27 -25.20 -17.00
CA PRO A 120 -24.32 -24.84 -15.96
C PRO A 120 -23.62 -26.11 -15.48
N SER A 121 -22.35 -26.26 -15.84
CA SER A 121 -21.51 -27.32 -15.30
C SER A 121 -20.37 -26.70 -14.52
N LEU A 122 -20.33 -27.03 -13.23
CA LEU A 122 -19.20 -26.85 -12.35
C LEU A 122 -18.04 -27.66 -12.93
N ALA A 123 -17.18 -27.03 -13.73
CA ALA A 123 -16.03 -27.69 -14.33
C ALA A 123 -14.79 -26.82 -14.15
N ILE A 124 -13.90 -27.29 -13.27
CA ILE A 124 -12.46 -27.11 -13.36
C ILE A 124 -12.10 -27.17 -14.85
N ALA A 125 -11.43 -26.14 -15.35
CA ALA A 125 -10.96 -26.11 -16.73
C ALA A 125 -9.54 -26.71 -16.80
N PRO A 126 -9.35 -27.94 -17.31
CA PRO A 126 -8.08 -28.34 -17.88
C PRO A 126 -8.27 -28.44 -19.39
N ALA A 127 -7.89 -27.39 -20.12
CA ALA A 127 -7.51 -27.46 -21.53
C ALA A 127 -7.21 -26.04 -22.06
N GLN A 128 -6.13 -25.44 -21.59
CA GLN A 128 -5.39 -24.56 -22.50
C GLN A 128 -4.75 -25.50 -23.51
N GLY A 129 -5.34 -25.61 -24.70
CA GLY A 129 -4.78 -26.41 -25.78
C GLY A 129 -3.31 -26.06 -25.98
N PHE A 130 -2.49 -27.06 -26.33
CA PHE A 130 -1.07 -26.89 -26.64
C PHE A 130 -0.91 -25.93 -27.83
N SER A 131 -0.94 -24.63 -27.54
CA SER A 131 -0.64 -23.59 -28.51
C SER A 131 0.85 -23.72 -28.85
N PRO A 132 1.23 -23.75 -30.14
CA PRO A 132 2.64 -23.83 -30.52
C PRO A 132 3.46 -22.67 -29.90
N LEU A 133 2.82 -21.54 -29.58
CA LEU A 133 3.43 -20.45 -28.82
C LEU A 133 3.88 -20.85 -27.42
N LEU A 134 3.11 -21.65 -26.68
CA LEU A 134 3.48 -22.09 -25.33
C LEU A 134 4.72 -23.00 -25.36
N ILE A 135 4.79 -23.89 -26.34
CA ILE A 135 5.95 -24.77 -26.54
C ILE A 135 7.20 -23.95 -26.87
N ILE A 136 7.07 -22.96 -27.75
CA ILE A 136 8.17 -22.04 -28.08
C ILE A 136 8.62 -21.26 -26.83
N THR A 137 7.69 -20.72 -26.04
CA THR A 137 8.04 -19.99 -24.80
C THR A 137 8.71 -20.89 -23.75
N ALA A 138 8.29 -22.16 -23.63
CA ALA A 138 8.90 -23.11 -22.71
C ALA A 138 10.34 -23.44 -23.11
N ILE A 139 10.60 -23.65 -24.41
CA ILE A 139 11.94 -23.91 -24.93
C ILE A 139 12.84 -22.68 -24.73
N ALA A 140 12.33 -21.47 -24.99
CA ALA A 140 13.09 -20.23 -24.79
C ALA A 140 13.50 -20.05 -23.32
N MET A 141 12.58 -20.26 -22.38
CA MET A 141 12.85 -20.20 -20.93
C MET A 141 13.88 -21.24 -20.49
N ALA A 142 13.82 -22.46 -21.04
CA ALA A 142 14.80 -23.52 -20.73
C ALA A 142 16.22 -23.16 -21.19
N ILE A 143 16.37 -22.61 -22.41
CA ILE A 143 17.67 -22.17 -22.94
C ILE A 143 18.24 -21.03 -22.08
N VAL A 144 17.41 -20.04 -21.76
CA VAL A 144 17.79 -18.92 -20.87
C VAL A 144 18.24 -19.45 -19.51
N GLY A 145 17.50 -20.39 -18.91
CA GLY A 145 17.86 -21.02 -17.64
C GLY A 145 19.20 -21.77 -17.68
N ILE A 146 19.50 -22.49 -18.77
CA ILE A 146 20.78 -23.20 -18.95
C ILE A 146 21.94 -22.20 -19.08
N ILE A 147 21.74 -21.12 -19.82
CA ILE A 147 22.73 -20.05 -19.96
C ILE A 147 22.99 -19.43 -18.59
N LEU A 148 21.96 -18.92 -17.90
CA LEU A 148 22.14 -18.34 -16.57
C LEU A 148 22.79 -19.32 -15.60
N GLY A 149 22.36 -20.59 -15.59
CA GLY A 149 22.97 -21.62 -14.75
C GLY A 149 24.45 -21.87 -15.03
N LYS A 150 24.90 -21.74 -16.29
CA LYS A 150 26.31 -21.89 -16.68
C LYS A 150 27.16 -20.66 -16.36
N TYR A 151 26.56 -19.48 -16.28
CA TYR A 151 27.27 -18.21 -16.03
C TYR A 151 27.19 -17.73 -14.57
N ILE A 152 26.26 -18.27 -13.77
CA ILE A 152 26.12 -17.97 -12.32
C ILE A 152 26.72 -19.07 -11.42
N LEU A 153 26.90 -20.30 -11.92
CA LEU A 153 27.60 -21.40 -11.24
C LEU A 153 28.96 -21.64 -11.90
#